data_AF-A0A3D2U2Z5-F1
#
_entry.id   AF-A0A3D2U2Z5-F1
#
_cell.length_a   1.000
_cell.length_b   1.000
_cell.length_c   1.000
_cell.angle_alpha   90.00
_cell.angle_beta   90.00
_cell.angle_gamma   90.00
#
_symmetry.space_group_name_H-M   'P 1'
#
loop_
_entity.id
_entity.type
_entity.pdbx_description
1 polymer ?
#
loop_
_entity_poly.entity_id
_entity_poly.type
_entity_poly.pdbx_seq_one_letter_code
_entity_poly.pdbx_strand_id
1 'polypeptide(L)' 'DQMAVHLPLSIEAQVEATTLMLSTNNIFSPANGDPIISASQDIVMGCYYLTLPRDDRPGEDMMFASSAEVFM' A
#
# COMPACT_ATOMS: atom_id res chain seq x y z
N ASP A 1 -13.28 16.62 -7.66
CA ASP A 1 -13.37 17.16 -6.29
C ASP A 1 -12.36 18.25 -6.04
N GLN A 2 -12.65 19.10 -5.05
CA GLN A 2 -11.77 20.20 -4.61
C GLN A 2 -11.34 19.92 -3.18
N MET A 3 -10.06 20.16 -2.87
CA MET A 3 -9.53 20.06 -1.51
C MET A 3 -8.84 21.38 -1.14
N ALA A 4 -9.13 21.88 0.06
CA ALA A 4 -8.48 23.06 0.61
C ALA A 4 -7.09 22.70 1.16
N VAL A 5 -6.15 23.64 1.06
CA VAL A 5 -4.78 23.49 1.56
C VAL A 5 -4.50 24.60 2.55
N HIS A 6 -4.10 24.22 3.77
CA HIS A 6 -3.79 25.15 4.86
C HIS A 6 -2.34 24.97 5.30
N LEU A 7 -1.71 26.04 5.77
CA LEU A 7 -0.32 26.05 6.22
C LEU A 7 -0.24 26.35 7.72
N PRO A 8 0.25 25.42 8.57
CA PRO A 8 0.52 25.71 9.97
C PRO A 8 1.75 26.61 10.10
N LEU A 9 1.63 27.72 10.84
CA LEU A 9 2.69 28.73 10.95
C LEU A 9 3.46 28.68 12.27
N SER A 10 2.79 28.48 13.41
CA SER A 10 3.48 28.42 14.71
C SER A 10 4.26 27.13 14.89
N ILE A 11 5.29 27.15 15.72
CA ILE A 11 6.11 25.96 16.00
C ILE A 11 5.24 24.88 16.65
N GLU A 12 4.34 25.27 17.55
CA GLU A 12 3.42 24.36 18.22
C GLU A 12 2.51 23.65 17.20
N ALA A 13 1.95 24.40 16.24
CA ALA A 13 1.09 23.84 15.21
C ALA A 13 1.86 22.93 14.23
N GLN A 14 3.10 23.28 13.90
CA GLN A 14 3.94 22.43 13.05
C GLN A 14 4.31 21.10 13.75
N VAL A 15 4.64 21.17 15.03
CA VAL A 15 4.93 19.98 15.85
C VAL A 15 3.70 19.10 15.96
N GLU A 16 2.52 19.67 16.23
CA GLU A 16 1.27 18.93 16.30
C GLU A 16 0.91 18.27 14.96
N ALA A 17 0.99 19.03 13.86
CA ALA A 17 0.70 18.51 12.53
C ALA A 17 1.60 17.33 12.15
N THR A 18 2.89 17.41 12.49
CA THR A 18 3.86 16.33 12.18
C THR A 18 3.70 15.14 13.12
N THR A 19 3.42 15.38 14.40
CA THR A 19 3.38 14.31 15.42
C THR A 19 2.04 13.58 15.43
N LEU A 20 0.93 14.28 15.19
CA LEU A 20 -0.42 13.71 15.34
C LEU A 20 -1.16 13.61 14.00
N MET A 21 -1.05 14.61 13.13
CA MET A 21 -1.89 14.68 11.93
C MET A 21 -1.27 14.05 10.67
N LEU A 22 0.02 13.71 10.71
CA LEU A 22 0.72 13.12 9.57
C LEU A 22 0.06 11.80 9.15
N SER A 23 -0.09 11.58 7.84
CA SER A 23 -0.83 10.43 7.29
C SER A 23 -0.27 9.07 7.73
N THR A 24 1.04 8.99 7.98
CA THR A 24 1.71 7.77 8.47
C THR A 24 1.22 7.31 9.83
N ASN A 25 0.62 8.20 10.63
CA ASN A 25 0.05 7.86 11.93
C ASN A 25 -1.40 7.35 11.81
N ASN A 26 -2.06 7.60 10.68
CA ASN A 26 -3.49 7.33 10.46
C ASN A 26 -3.70 6.03 9.65
N ILE A 27 -3.12 4.92 10.12
CA ILE A 27 -3.17 3.61 9.43
C ILE A 27 -4.47 2.85 9.72
N PHE A 28 -5.01 3.01 10.94
CA PHE A 28 -6.18 2.29 11.42
C PHE A 28 -7.37 3.22 11.63
N SER A 29 -8.57 2.70 11.41
CA SER A 29 -9.83 3.36 11.70
C SER A 29 -9.98 3.54 13.22
N PRO A 30 -10.23 4.78 13.70
CA PRO A 30 -10.45 5.02 15.13
C PRO A 30 -11.69 4.32 15.70
N ALA A 31 -12.66 3.99 14.84
CA ALA A 31 -13.95 3.44 15.28
C ALA A 31 -13.90 1.94 15.59
N ASN A 32 -13.08 1.18 14.86
CA ASN A 32 -13.07 -0.28 14.91
C ASN A 32 -11.69 -0.94 14.79
N GLY A 33 -10.63 -0.17 14.53
CA GLY A 33 -9.26 -0.68 14.44
C GLY A 33 -8.90 -1.34 13.11
N ASP A 34 -9.79 -1.36 12.13
CA ASP A 34 -9.50 -1.92 10.81
C ASP A 34 -8.52 -1.02 10.02
N PRO A 35 -7.63 -1.56 9.18
CA PRO A 35 -6.70 -0.77 8.38
C PRO A 35 -7.40 0.00 7.25
N ILE A 36 -7.25 1.33 7.23
CA ILE A 36 -7.87 2.21 6.22
C ILE A 36 -6.99 2.43 4.98
N ILE A 37 -5.71 2.07 5.05
CA ILE A 37 -4.74 2.23 3.96
C ILE A 37 -4.63 1.01 3.05
N SER A 38 -5.56 0.07 3.16
CA SER A 38 -5.54 -1.18 2.39
C SER A 38 -5.55 -0.91 0.89
N ALA A 39 -4.77 -1.68 0.12
CA ALA A 39 -4.79 -1.63 -1.33
C ALA A 39 -6.22 -1.81 -1.85
N SER A 40 -6.59 -1.06 -2.90
CA SER A 40 -7.94 -1.10 -3.46
C SER A 40 -7.93 -1.14 -4.99
N GLN A 41 -9.09 -1.46 -5.57
CA GLN A 41 -9.37 -1.39 -7.00
C GLN A 41 -8.31 -2.09 -7.88
N ASP A 42 -7.52 -1.32 -8.60
CA ASP A 42 -6.56 -1.77 -9.61
C ASP A 42 -5.35 -2.49 -9.00
N ILE A 43 -4.86 -2.07 -7.83
CA ILE A 43 -3.77 -2.75 -7.12
C ILE A 43 -4.19 -4.19 -6.77
N VAL A 44 -5.40 -4.35 -6.23
CA VAL A 44 -5.94 -5.67 -5.88
C VAL A 44 -6.12 -6.52 -7.14
N MET A 45 -6.63 -5.93 -8.22
CA MET A 45 -6.79 -6.61 -9.50
C MET A 45 -5.44 -7.09 -10.08
N GLY A 46 -4.42 -6.25 -10.04
CA GLY A 46 -3.08 -6.56 -10.51
C GLY A 46 -2.46 -7.72 -9.74
N CYS A 47 -2.48 -7.64 -8.40
CA CYS A 47 -2.01 -8.73 -7.53
C CYS A 47 -2.76 -10.03 -7.82
N TYR A 48 -4.10 -9.99 -7.88
CA TYR A 48 -4.92 -11.16 -8.16
C TYR A 48 -4.59 -11.79 -9.53
N TYR A 49 -4.47 -10.99 -10.58
CA TYR A 49 -4.19 -11.47 -11.93
C TYR A 49 -2.82 -12.15 -12.05
N LEU A 50 -1.81 -11.61 -11.35
CA LEU A 50 -0.45 -12.15 -11.31
C LEU A 50 -0.37 -13.46 -10.53
N THR A 51 -1.12 -13.58 -9.44
CA THR A 51 -1.11 -14.78 -8.58
C THR A 51 -2.12 -15.86 -9.01
N LEU A 52 -2.87 -15.64 -10.09
CA LEU A 52 -3.83 -16.62 -10.59
C LEU A 52 -3.09 -17.85 -11.18
N PRO A 53 -3.34 -19.08 -10.69
CA PRO A 53 -2.78 -20.28 -11.28
C PRO A 53 -3.31 -20.45 -12.72
N ARG A 54 -2.42 -20.82 -13.63
CA ARG A 54 -2.77 -21.08 -15.03
C ARG A 54 -1.95 -22.27 -15.51
N ASP A 55 -2.64 -23.24 -16.08
CA ASP A 55 -2.05 -24.45 -16.64
C ASP A 55 -1.43 -24.17 -18.03
N ASP A 56 -0.57 -25.07 -18.50
CA ASP A 56 0.04 -25.06 -19.83
C ASP A 56 0.85 -23.79 -20.13
N ARG A 57 1.62 -23.33 -19.13
CA ARG A 57 2.46 -22.14 -19.24
C ARG A 57 3.92 -22.51 -19.57
N PRO A 58 4.62 -21.69 -20.37
CA PRO A 58 6.06 -21.86 -20.54
C PRO A 58 6.77 -21.80 -19.18
N GLY A 59 7.61 -22.81 -18.91
CA GLY A 59 8.34 -22.92 -17.64
C GLY A 59 7.56 -23.59 -16.50
N GLU A 60 6.42 -24.23 -16.79
CA GLU A 60 5.77 -25.14 -15.85
C GLU A 60 6.73 -26.26 -15.40
N ASP A 61 6.66 -26.63 -14.12
CA ASP A 61 7.56 -27.56 -13.42
C ASP A 61 9.06 -27.18 -13.38
N MET A 62 9.44 -25.95 -13.76
CA MET A 62 10.81 -25.48 -13.56
C MET A 62 11.13 -25.30 -12.07
N MET A 63 12.31 -25.78 -11.68
CA MET A 63 12.84 -25.67 -10.33
C MET A 63 13.93 -24.60 -10.32
N PHE A 64 13.73 -23.57 -9.49
CA PHE A 64 14.67 -22.47 -9.31
C PHE A 64 15.31 -22.54 -7.92
N ALA A 65 16.60 -22.20 -7.82
CA ALA A 65 17.35 -22.21 -6.57
C ALA A 65 17.13 -20.95 -5.73
N SER A 66 16.67 -19.85 -6.32
CA SER A 66 16.42 -18.58 -5.61
C SER A 66 15.44 -17.67 -6.35
N SER A 67 14.88 -16.66 -5.67
CA SER A 67 14.04 -15.64 -6.31
C SER A 67 14.78 -14.82 -7.37
N ALA A 68 16.09 -14.62 -7.21
CA ALA A 68 16.90 -13.90 -8.19
C ALA A 68 16.93 -14.60 -9.56
N GLU A 69 16.90 -15.94 -9.57
CA GLU A 69 16.85 -16.74 -10.79
C GLU A 69 15.49 -16.62 -11.50
N VAL A 70 14.41 -16.41 -10.75
CA VAL A 70 13.06 -16.21 -11.29
C VAL A 70 12.92 -14.83 -11.97
N PHE A 71 13.66 -13.82 -11.52
CA PHE A 71 13.57 -12.45 -12.01
C PHE A 71 14.63 -12.05 -13.05
N MET A 72 15.60 -12.92 -13.35
CA MET A 72 16.67 -12.69 -14.33
C MET A 72 16.31 -13.27 -15.69
#